data_AF-A0A5P9P7I3-F1
#
_entry.id   AF-A0A5P9P7I3-F1
#
_cell.length_a   1.000
_cell.length_b   1.000
_cell.length_c   1.000
_cell.angle_alpha   90.00
_cell.angle_beta   90.00
_cell.angle_gamma   90.00
#
_symmetry.space_group_name_H-M   'P 1'
#
loop_
_entity.id
_entity.type
_entity.pdbx_description
1 polymer ?
#
loop_
_entity_poly.entity_id
_entity_poly.type
_entity_poly.pdbx_seq_one_letter_code
_entity_poly.pdbx_strand_id
1 'polypeptide(L)'
;MKFRRPNRFRLADSAQQIVGGFLLAGPFVVTEEVWVLAADMTIFHALATICVVAGIGYAALYKADTTRDIDVEQEIAGVPARFISLLCVSFGSVLILAMLFDAPDTFLDIEPLSVEGLRITFNAISVGSVFSIVGAATADTIFSK
;
A
#
# COMPACT_ATOMS: atom_id res chain seq x y z
N MET A 1 34.27 -13.24 -11.63
CA MET A 1 33.10 -12.35 -11.41
C MET A 1 31.90 -12.95 -12.11
N LYS A 2 30.90 -13.42 -11.37
CA LYS A 2 29.65 -13.95 -11.94
C LYS A 2 28.75 -12.74 -12.22
N PHE A 3 28.59 -12.34 -13.47
CA PHE A 3 27.62 -11.31 -13.86
C PHE A 3 26.22 -11.79 -13.45
N ARG A 4 25.72 -11.33 -12.30
CA ARG A 4 24.31 -11.47 -11.93
C ARG A 4 23.53 -10.61 -12.93
N ARG A 5 22.72 -11.26 -13.77
CA ARG A 5 21.78 -10.54 -14.64
C ARG A 5 20.79 -9.81 -13.72
N PRO A 6 20.48 -8.52 -13.97
CA PRO A 6 19.46 -7.81 -13.19
C PRO A 6 18.16 -8.59 -13.30
N ASN A 7 17.58 -8.93 -12.14
CA ASN A 7 16.32 -9.65 -12.09
C ASN A 7 15.23 -8.65 -12.50
N ARG A 8 14.79 -8.71 -13.75
CA ARG A 8 13.75 -7.81 -14.26
C ARG A 8 12.48 -8.06 -13.47
N PHE A 9 11.91 -7.02 -12.88
CA PHE A 9 10.60 -7.07 -12.25
C PHE A 9 9.58 -7.59 -13.28
N ARG A 10 8.92 -8.71 -12.97
CA ARG A 10 7.94 -9.33 -13.88
C ARG A 10 6.56 -8.89 -13.42
N LEU A 11 5.63 -8.72 -14.36
CA LEU A 11 4.22 -8.43 -14.05
C LEU A 11 3.59 -9.46 -13.09
N ALA A 12 4.11 -10.69 -13.06
CA ALA A 12 3.71 -11.73 -12.12
C ALA A 12 3.98 -11.37 -10.65
N ASP A 13 5.01 -10.57 -10.37
CA ASP A 13 5.37 -10.13 -9.02
C ASP A 13 4.29 -9.15 -8.48
N SER A 14 3.74 -8.29 -9.34
CA SER A 14 2.61 -7.41 -8.99
C SER A 14 1.33 -8.19 -8.66
N ALA A 15 1.09 -9.35 -9.26
CA ALA A 15 -0.11 -10.15 -8.97
C ALA A 15 -0.13 -10.64 -7.52
N GLN A 16 1.02 -11.02 -6.97
CA GLN A 16 1.15 -11.49 -5.58
C GLN A 16 0.92 -10.35 -4.60
N GLN A 17 1.54 -9.20 -4.87
CA GLN A 17 1.31 -7.98 -4.10
C GLN A 17 -0.18 -7.62 -4.10
N ILE A 18 -0.86 -7.72 -5.25
CA ILE A 18 -2.29 -7.41 -5.36
C ILE A 18 -3.12 -8.36 -4.50
N VAL A 19 -2.90 -9.68 -4.62
CA VAL A 19 -3.64 -10.66 -3.81
C VAL A 19 -3.43 -10.42 -2.32
N GLY A 20 -2.17 -10.24 -1.89
CA GLY A 20 -1.86 -9.96 -0.48
C GLY A 20 -2.43 -8.63 0.01
N GLY A 21 -2.34 -7.59 -0.82
CA GLY A 21 -2.81 -6.25 -0.51
C GLY A 21 -4.32 -6.16 -0.35
N PHE A 22 -5.08 -6.79 -1.26
CA PHE A 22 -6.54 -6.86 -1.18
C PHE A 22 -7.02 -7.67 0.02
N LEU A 23 -6.38 -8.82 0.28
CA LEU A 23 -6.78 -9.73 1.36
C LEU A 23 -6.74 -9.05 2.73
N LEU A 24 -5.69 -8.26 3.01
CA LEU A 24 -5.60 -7.53 4.28
C LEU A 24 -6.26 -6.16 4.26
N ALA A 25 -6.44 -5.49 3.12
CA ALA A 25 -7.14 -4.21 3.07
C ALA A 25 -8.66 -4.33 3.31
N GLY A 26 -9.28 -5.39 2.77
CA GLY A 26 -10.73 -5.57 2.75
C GLY A 26 -11.43 -5.42 4.10
N PRO A 27 -11.00 -6.12 5.16
CA PRO A 27 -11.67 -6.04 6.46
C PRO A 27 -11.61 -4.67 7.11
N PHE A 28 -10.59 -3.84 6.83
CA PHE A 28 -10.39 -2.57 7.51
C PHE A 28 -11.02 -1.38 6.76
N VAL A 29 -11.03 -1.43 5.43
CA VAL A 29 -11.59 -0.33 4.62
C VAL A 29 -13.10 -0.16 4.81
N VAL A 30 -13.79 -1.20 5.28
CA VAL A 30 -15.25 -1.22 5.50
C VAL A 30 -15.65 -1.04 6.96
N THR A 31 -14.76 -0.52 7.81
CA THR A 31 -15.02 -0.35 9.25
C THR A 31 -15.25 1.10 9.59
N GLU A 32 -16.33 1.39 10.31
CA GLU A 32 -16.69 2.75 10.74
C GLU A 32 -15.56 3.39 11.55
N GLU A 33 -14.86 2.60 12.38
CA GLU A 33 -13.77 3.07 13.23
C GLU A 33 -12.61 3.67 12.43
N VAL A 34 -12.31 3.14 11.24
CA VAL A 34 -11.26 3.69 10.36
C VAL A 34 -11.69 5.02 9.77
N TRP A 35 -12.96 5.17 9.39
CA TRP A 35 -13.50 6.38 8.80
C TRP A 35 -13.66 7.51 9.81
N VAL A 36 -14.10 7.19 11.04
CA VAL A 36 -14.13 8.14 12.16
C VAL A 36 -12.73 8.62 12.49
N LEU A 37 -11.75 7.71 12.59
CA LEU A 37 -10.35 8.09 12.81
C LEU A 37 -9.83 8.99 11.68
N ALA A 38 -10.16 8.67 10.43
CA ALA A 38 -9.74 9.44 9.27
C ALA A 38 -10.33 10.86 9.24
N ALA A 39 -11.54 11.06 9.77
CA ALA A 39 -12.18 12.36 9.89
C ALA A 39 -11.40 13.30 10.83
N ASP A 40 -10.96 12.76 11.97
CA ASP A 40 -10.21 13.50 13.00
C ASP A 40 -8.74 13.74 12.62
N MET A 41 -8.20 12.97 11.66
CA MET A 41 -6.82 13.11 11.23
C MET A 41 -6.58 14.41 10.47
N THR A 42 -5.55 15.16 10.86
CA THR A 42 -4.97 16.22 10.00
C THR A 42 -4.10 15.63 8.87
N ILE A 43 -3.77 16.44 7.87
CA ILE A 43 -2.87 16.04 6.77
C ILE A 43 -1.49 15.58 7.26
N PHE A 44 -1.00 16.13 8.39
CA PHE A 44 0.27 15.72 8.98
C PHE A 44 0.23 14.27 9.49
N HIS A 45 -0.89 13.86 10.09
CA HIS A 45 -1.08 12.47 10.49
C HIS A 45 -1.07 11.55 9.27
N ALA A 46 -1.75 11.92 8.18
CA ALA A 46 -1.75 11.11 6.97
C ALA A 46 -0.37 11.00 6.33
N LEU A 47 0.39 12.09 6.22
CA LEU A 47 1.76 12.06 5.72
C LEU A 47 2.69 11.20 6.60
N ALA A 48 2.57 11.32 7.92
CA ALA A 48 3.33 10.48 8.84
C ALA A 48 2.97 8.99 8.67
N THR A 49 1.68 8.67 8.53
CA THR A 49 1.22 7.29 8.25
C THR A 49 1.78 6.77 6.93
N ILE A 50 1.78 7.58 5.86
CA ILE A 50 2.38 7.20 4.57
C ILE A 50 3.87 6.90 4.73
N CYS A 51 4.61 7.70 5.51
CA CYS A 51 6.01 7.41 5.81
C CYS A 51 6.19 6.08 6.56
N VAL A 52 5.30 5.75 7.50
CA VAL A 52 5.31 4.46 8.20
C VAL A 52 5.04 3.32 7.22
N VAL A 53 4.04 3.45 6.35
CA VAL A 53 3.72 2.45 5.30
C VAL A 53 4.92 2.22 4.40
N ALA A 54 5.56 3.28 3.92
CA ALA A 54 6.78 3.20 3.13
C ALA A 54 7.92 2.52 3.90
N GLY A 55 8.10 2.86 5.18
CA GLY A 55 9.09 2.24 6.05
C GLY A 55 8.87 0.73 6.23
N ILE A 56 7.63 0.32 6.47
CA ILE A 56 7.25 -1.10 6.60
C ILE A 56 7.51 -1.84 5.29
N GLY A 57 7.07 -1.29 4.15
CA GLY A 57 7.29 -1.90 2.84
C GLY A 57 8.78 -2.07 2.52
N TYR A 58 9.58 -1.04 2.80
CA TYR A 58 11.03 -1.09 2.58
C TYR A 58 11.71 -2.11 3.50
N ALA A 59 11.36 -2.11 4.79
CA ALA A 59 11.90 -3.07 5.75
C ALA A 59 11.51 -4.50 5.39
N ALA A 60 10.27 -4.74 4.96
CA ALA A 60 9.81 -6.06 4.55
C ALA A 60 10.56 -6.56 3.30
N LEU A 61 10.74 -5.70 2.28
CA LEU A 61 11.44 -6.09 1.06
C LEU A 61 12.94 -6.29 1.23
N TYR A 62 13.62 -5.38 1.95
CA TYR A 62 15.09 -5.29 1.90
C TYR A 62 15.80 -5.54 3.23
N LYS A 63 15.07 -5.57 4.35
CA LYS A 63 15.66 -5.88 5.67
C LYS A 63 15.23 -7.26 6.19
N ALA A 64 13.97 -7.63 6.00
CA ALA A 64 13.45 -8.90 6.44
C ALA A 64 13.80 -10.05 5.48
N ASP A 65 13.85 -9.78 4.17
CA ASP A 65 14.27 -10.77 3.18
C ASP A 65 15.76 -10.60 2.82
N THR A 66 16.60 -11.40 3.47
CA THR A 66 18.07 -11.38 3.25
C THR A 66 18.49 -11.93 1.88
N THR A 67 17.57 -12.47 1.09
CA THR A 67 17.89 -12.98 -0.25
C THR A 67 17.84 -11.87 -1.31
N ARG A 68 17.26 -10.72 -0.97
CA ARG A 68 17.08 -9.58 -1.86
C ARG A 68 18.24 -8.60 -1.75
N ASP A 69 18.61 -8.08 -2.90
CA ASP A 69 19.73 -7.18 -3.08
C ASP A 69 19.23 -5.97 -3.86
N ILE A 70 19.16 -4.83 -3.16
CA ILE A 70 18.60 -3.58 -3.70
C ILE A 70 19.45 -3.04 -4.86
N ASP A 71 20.76 -3.28 -4.82
CA ASP A 71 21.74 -2.73 -5.76
C ASP A 71 21.64 -3.33 -7.17
N VAL A 72 20.84 -4.40 -7.33
CA VAL A 72 20.64 -5.11 -8.61
C VAL A 72 19.20 -5.05 -9.11
N GLU A 73 18.31 -4.36 -8.40
CA GLU A 73 16.93 -4.18 -8.84
C GLU A 73 16.80 -3.12 -9.94
N GLN A 74 15.73 -3.23 -10.74
CA GLN A 74 15.39 -2.19 -11.69
C GLN A 74 14.92 -0.95 -10.93
N GLU A 75 15.57 0.19 -11.15
CA GLU A 75 15.21 1.45 -10.53
C GLU A 75 14.42 2.37 -11.47
N ILE A 76 13.52 3.15 -10.89
CA ILE A 76 12.80 4.27 -11.52
C ILE A 76 13.11 5.49 -10.68
N ALA A 77 13.81 6.48 -11.27
CA ALA A 77 14.25 7.70 -10.57
C ALA A 77 15.05 7.43 -9.27
N GLY A 78 15.86 6.35 -9.24
CA GLY A 78 16.68 5.98 -8.08
C GLY A 78 15.91 5.22 -6.98
N VAL A 79 14.66 4.83 -7.24
CA VAL A 79 13.85 4.01 -6.32
C VAL A 79 13.54 2.67 -7.00
N PRO A 80 13.70 1.52 -6.31
CA PRO A 80 13.40 0.23 -6.92
C PRO A 80 11.95 0.12 -7.39
N ALA A 81 11.76 -0.35 -8.63
CA ALA A 81 10.46 -0.48 -9.28
C ALA A 81 9.51 -1.40 -8.51
N ARG A 82 10.05 -2.44 -7.86
CA ARG A 82 9.28 -3.35 -7.02
C ARG A 82 8.73 -2.66 -5.77
N PHE A 83 9.54 -1.81 -5.13
CA PHE A 83 9.07 -1.02 -3.99
C PHE A 83 7.99 -0.02 -4.40
N ILE A 84 8.14 0.63 -5.56
CA ILE A 84 7.10 1.49 -6.13
C ILE A 84 5.82 0.67 -6.38
N SER A 85 5.93 -0.50 -7.03
CA SER A 85 4.79 -1.41 -7.24
C SER A 85 4.11 -1.76 -5.93
N LEU A 86 4.90 -2.11 -4.90
CA LEU A 86 4.39 -2.48 -3.59
C LEU A 86 3.58 -1.35 -2.96
N LEU A 87 4.09 -0.10 -3.01
CA LEU A 87 3.35 1.07 -2.53
C LEU A 87 2.08 1.31 -3.35
N CYS A 88 2.19 1.35 -4.68
CA CYS A 88 1.06 1.56 -5.58
C CYS A 88 -0.04 0.53 -5.34
N VAL A 89 0.32 -0.74 -5.17
CA VAL A 89 -0.63 -1.82 -4.87
C VAL A 89 -1.24 -1.63 -3.49
N SER A 90 -0.47 -1.26 -2.47
CA SER A 90 -0.97 -1.13 -1.10
C SER A 90 -2.00 0.00 -0.96
N PHE A 91 -1.70 1.17 -1.50
CA PHE A 91 -2.66 2.29 -1.51
C PHE A 91 -3.79 2.05 -2.51
N GLY A 92 -3.47 1.52 -3.69
CA GLY A 92 -4.43 1.24 -4.75
C GLY A 92 -5.46 0.18 -4.37
N SER A 93 -5.07 -0.86 -3.63
CA SER A 93 -6.00 -1.89 -3.17
C SER A 93 -7.06 -1.29 -2.24
N VAL A 94 -6.63 -0.46 -1.28
CA VAL A 94 -7.54 0.20 -0.33
C VAL A 94 -8.44 1.18 -1.06
N LEU A 95 -7.90 2.00 -1.97
CA LEU A 95 -8.70 2.91 -2.79
C LEU A 95 -9.74 2.16 -3.61
N ILE A 96 -9.34 1.11 -4.34
CA ILE A 96 -10.25 0.34 -5.20
C ILE A 96 -11.35 -0.29 -4.34
N LEU A 97 -11.01 -0.89 -3.19
CA LEU A 97 -11.99 -1.50 -2.31
C LEU A 97 -12.93 -0.47 -1.67
N ALA A 98 -12.41 0.69 -1.23
CA ALA A 98 -13.23 1.78 -0.70
C ALA A 98 -14.29 2.23 -1.72
N MET A 99 -13.88 2.41 -2.98
CA MET A 99 -14.79 2.82 -4.05
C MET A 99 -15.76 1.70 -4.45
N LEU A 100 -15.29 0.45 -4.54
CA LEU A 100 -16.14 -0.68 -4.91
C LEU A 100 -17.23 -0.98 -3.87
N PHE A 101 -16.95 -0.71 -2.59
CA PHE A 101 -17.89 -0.90 -1.50
C PHE A 101 -18.67 0.37 -1.14
N ASP A 102 -18.53 1.43 -1.93
CA ASP A 102 -19.23 2.69 -1.72
C ASP A 102 -18.99 3.26 -0.31
N ALA A 103 -17.78 3.03 0.23
CA ALA A 103 -17.43 3.37 1.59
C ALA A 103 -17.46 4.89 1.85
N PRO A 104 -17.01 5.78 0.94
CA PRO A 104 -17.18 7.22 1.13
C PRO A 104 -18.64 7.63 1.32
N ASP A 105 -19.55 7.17 0.46
CA ASP A 105 -20.99 7.48 0.57
C ASP A 105 -21.65 6.80 1.79
N THR A 106 -21.12 5.66 2.24
CA THR A 106 -21.65 4.94 3.41
C THR A 106 -21.25 5.58 4.74
N PHE A 107 -20.00 6.05 4.87
CA PHE A 107 -19.43 6.46 6.16
C PHE A 107 -19.23 7.97 6.33
N LEU A 108 -19.34 8.77 5.25
CA LEU A 108 -19.22 10.22 5.36
C LEU A 108 -20.60 10.87 5.57
N ASP A 109 -20.70 11.74 6.59
CA ASP A 109 -21.87 12.60 6.80
C ASP A 109 -21.87 13.85 5.89
N ILE A 110 -20.91 13.93 4.96
CA ILE A 110 -20.68 15.06 4.05
C ILE A 110 -20.58 14.56 2.62
N GLU A 111 -20.76 15.46 1.65
CA GLU A 111 -20.62 15.12 0.24
C GLU A 111 -19.21 14.54 -0.05
N PRO A 112 -19.08 13.30 -0.55
CA PRO A 112 -17.78 12.64 -0.69
C PRO A 112 -16.81 13.36 -1.63
N LEU A 113 -17.34 14.03 -2.66
CA LEU A 113 -16.55 14.79 -3.64
C LEU A 113 -16.21 16.22 -3.18
N SER A 114 -16.70 16.65 -2.02
CA SER A 114 -16.26 17.91 -1.41
C SER A 114 -14.77 17.83 -1.04
N VAL A 115 -14.11 18.99 -0.91
CA VAL A 115 -12.69 19.07 -0.51
C VAL A 115 -12.46 18.32 0.80
N GLU A 116 -13.40 18.43 1.74
CA GLU A 116 -13.34 17.76 3.03
C GLU A 116 -13.57 16.26 2.89
N GLY A 117 -14.56 15.82 2.11
CA GLY A 117 -14.80 14.40 1.85
C GLY A 117 -13.62 13.69 1.18
N LEU A 118 -12.98 14.36 0.22
CA LEU A 118 -11.76 13.87 -0.42
C LEU A 118 -10.58 13.78 0.56
N ARG A 119 -10.47 14.75 1.50
CA ARG A 119 -9.44 14.74 2.54
C ARG A 119 -9.63 13.56 3.49
N ILE A 120 -10.86 13.31 3.95
CA ILE A 120 -11.17 12.17 4.85
C ILE A 120 -10.93 10.85 4.12
N THR A 121 -11.37 10.73 2.87
CA THR A 121 -11.13 9.54 2.05
C THR A 121 -9.63 9.28 1.87
N PHE A 122 -8.84 10.31 1.59
CA PHE A 122 -7.38 10.21 1.51
C PHE A 122 -6.75 9.74 2.83
N ASN A 123 -7.22 10.26 3.97
CA ASN A 123 -6.77 9.82 5.29
C ASN A 123 -7.13 8.34 5.54
N ALA A 124 -8.36 7.92 5.22
CA ALA A 124 -8.82 6.55 5.37
C ALA A 124 -7.99 5.58 4.52
N ILE A 125 -7.70 5.95 3.27
CA ILE A 125 -6.81 5.18 2.38
C ILE A 125 -5.40 5.07 2.99
N SER A 126 -4.90 6.16 3.59
CA SER A 126 -3.59 6.17 4.24
C SER A 126 -3.52 5.26 5.45
N VAL A 127 -4.59 5.19 6.26
CA VAL A 127 -4.69 4.27 7.41
C VAL A 127 -4.82 2.83 6.92
N GLY A 128 -5.73 2.56 5.99
CA GLY A 128 -5.97 1.21 5.47
C GLY A 128 -4.74 0.60 4.78
N SER A 129 -3.88 1.44 4.18
CA SER A 129 -2.69 0.95 3.49
C SER A 129 -1.63 0.37 4.44
N VAL A 130 -1.68 0.68 5.75
CA VAL A 130 -0.85 0.03 6.79
C VAL A 130 -1.11 -1.47 6.86
N PHE A 131 -2.34 -1.91 6.63
CA PHE A 131 -2.68 -3.34 6.62
C PHE A 131 -2.38 -3.96 5.26
N SER A 132 -2.70 -3.23 4.18
CA SER A 132 -2.47 -3.68 2.81
C SER A 132 -0.98 -3.93 2.53
N ILE A 133 -0.09 -3.05 2.99
CA ILE A 133 1.36 -3.16 2.75
C ILE A 133 1.96 -4.43 3.35
N VAL A 134 1.50 -4.81 4.55
CA VAL A 134 1.97 -6.03 5.23
C VAL A 134 1.52 -7.26 4.44
N GLY A 135 0.27 -7.29 3.99
CA GLY A 135 -0.26 -8.39 3.18
C GLY A 135 0.45 -8.52 1.84
N ALA A 136 0.59 -7.40 1.12
CA ALA A 136 1.26 -7.34 -0.16
C ALA A 136 2.72 -7.77 -0.08
N ALA A 137 3.48 -7.26 0.91
CA ALA A 137 4.89 -7.61 1.10
C ALA A 137 5.08 -9.07 1.53
N THR A 138 4.17 -9.61 2.35
CA THR A 138 4.21 -11.01 2.77
C THR A 138 3.95 -11.94 1.59
N ALA A 139 2.91 -11.66 0.80
CA ALA A 139 2.59 -12.45 -0.40
C ALA A 139 3.74 -12.40 -1.42
N ASP A 140 4.28 -11.21 -1.69
CA ASP A 140 5.45 -11.02 -2.55
C ASP A 140 6.64 -11.87 -2.08
N THR A 141 6.93 -11.88 -0.78
CA THR A 141 8.07 -12.63 -0.24
C THR A 141 7.89 -14.15 -0.25
N ILE A 142 6.67 -14.64 0.00
CA ILE A 142 6.37 -16.08 0.03
C ILE A 142 6.30 -16.66 -1.38
N PHE A 143 5.67 -15.94 -2.32
CA PHE A 143 5.36 -16.48 -3.65
C PHE A 143 6.35 -16.06 -4.74
N SER A 144 7.25 -15.10 -4.51
CA SER A 144 8.31 -14.73 -5.48
C SER A 144 9.57 -15.60 -5.37
N LYS A 145 9.55 -16.68 -4.58
CA LYS A 145 10.61 -17.70 -4.51
C LYS A 145 10.42 -18.78 -5.56
#